data_AF-A0A9W7JCS2-F1
#
_entry.id   AF-A0A9W7JCS2-F1
#
_cell.length_a   1.000
_cell.length_b   1.000
_cell.length_c   1.000
_cell.angle_alpha   90.00
_cell.angle_beta   90.00
_cell.angle_gamma   90.00
#
_symmetry.space_group_name_H-M   'P 1'
#
loop_
_entity.id
_entity.type
_entity.pdbx_description
1 polymer ?
#
loop_
_entity_poly.entity_id
_entity_poly.type
_entity_poly.pdbx_seq_one_letter_code
_entity_poly.pdbx_strand_id
1 'polypeptide(L)'
;MVQCPLEVVYLRPSRDVAVLDFSYKFATNMVNVKLRLPAVLNKFLQPIQVSAEEFFPQWRSLSGPPLKLQEVVKGARPMPLPEMANLLSSFRIMICPGLDPNPNNLVASATFYSESTRAMLCLVRIETDPADRTQLRMTLASGDPTLTFELKEFIKEQLISIPTAHRSPASAAAPPTAQPSPQIPPNDPAAILASLLS
;
A
#
# COMPACT_ATOMS: atom_id res chain seq x y z
N MET A 1 4.90 16.87 -25.78
CA MET A 1 4.50 16.39 -24.44
C MET A 1 4.17 17.62 -23.61
N VAL A 2 2.97 17.72 -23.04
CA VAL A 2 2.60 18.83 -22.13
C VAL A 2 2.82 18.33 -20.71
N GLN A 3 3.56 19.09 -19.89
CA GLN A 3 3.74 18.82 -18.48
C GLN A 3 2.92 19.84 -17.67
N CYS A 4 2.23 19.36 -16.63
CA CYS A 4 1.50 20.19 -15.69
C CYS A 4 2.07 19.93 -14.29
N PRO A 5 2.84 20.86 -13.72
CA PRO A 5 3.31 20.72 -12.35
C PRO A 5 2.13 20.87 -11.38
N LEU A 6 2.04 19.96 -10.41
CA LEU A 6 1.05 20.00 -9.34
C LEU A 6 1.76 20.23 -8.02
N GLU A 7 1.36 21.28 -7.31
CA GLU A 7 1.74 21.50 -5.92
C GLU A 7 0.68 20.87 -5.01
N VAL A 8 1.11 20.02 -4.08
CA VAL A 8 0.21 19.32 -3.16
C VAL A 8 0.58 19.74 -1.75
N VAL A 9 -0.38 20.36 -1.06
CA VAL A 9 -0.28 20.70 0.35
C VAL A 9 -1.26 19.82 1.11
N TYR A 10 -0.77 19.21 2.19
CA TYR A 10 -1.60 18.41 3.07
C TYR A 10 -2.15 19.30 4.17
N LEU A 11 -3.45 19.60 4.08
CA LEU A 11 -4.10 20.57 4.97
C LEU A 11 -4.33 19.98 6.36
N ARG A 12 -4.83 18.74 6.42
CA ARG A 12 -5.23 18.05 7.66
C ARG A 12 -5.04 16.53 7.53
N PRO A 13 -4.74 15.81 8.63
CA PRO A 13 -4.76 14.35 8.68
C PRO A 13 -6.05 13.76 8.08
N SER A 14 -5.88 12.96 7.04
CA SER A 14 -6.92 12.24 6.29
C SER A 14 -6.32 11.11 5.44
N ARG A 15 -7.02 9.98 5.34
CA ARG A 15 -6.72 8.91 4.37
C ARG A 15 -7.51 9.03 3.07
N ASP A 16 -8.19 10.16 2.84
CA ASP A 16 -8.96 10.40 1.62
C ASP A 16 -8.08 10.33 0.37
N VAL A 17 -8.68 9.80 -0.70
CA VAL A 17 -8.01 9.69 -1.99
C VAL A 17 -8.22 10.98 -2.76
N ALA A 18 -7.13 11.71 -3.00
CA ALA A 18 -7.16 12.84 -3.93
C ALA A 18 -7.42 12.33 -5.36
N VAL A 19 -8.44 12.86 -6.03
CA VAL A 19 -8.80 12.51 -7.41
C VAL A 19 -8.66 13.74 -8.30
N LEU A 20 -7.82 13.64 -9.33
CA LEU A 20 -7.74 14.61 -10.41
C LEU A 20 -8.75 14.22 -11.48
N ASP A 21 -9.81 15.01 -11.61
CA ASP A 21 -10.77 14.93 -12.71
C ASP A 21 -10.36 15.94 -13.78
N PHE A 22 -10.01 15.46 -14.98
CA PHE A 22 -9.68 16.33 -16.10
C PHE A 22 -10.31 15.84 -17.39
N SER A 23 -10.63 16.80 -18.26
CA SER A 23 -11.24 16.52 -19.55
C SER A 23 -10.58 17.35 -20.65
N TYR A 24 -10.58 16.81 -21.86
CA TYR A 24 -10.09 17.50 -23.05
C TYR A 24 -10.87 17.06 -24.29
N LYS A 25 -10.89 17.92 -25.30
CA LYS A 25 -11.46 17.59 -26.62
C LYS A 25 -10.36 17.13 -27.55
N PHE A 26 -10.59 16.01 -28.23
CA PHE A 26 -9.79 15.53 -29.33
C PHE A 26 -10.68 15.40 -30.57
N ALA A 27 -10.53 16.35 -31.50
CA ALA A 27 -11.48 16.58 -32.59
C ALA A 27 -12.92 16.75 -32.06
N THR A 28 -13.84 15.85 -32.43
CA THR A 28 -15.24 15.83 -31.98
C THR A 28 -15.44 15.04 -30.68
N ASN A 29 -14.43 14.31 -30.22
CA ASN A 29 -14.55 13.44 -29.05
C ASN A 29 -14.19 14.20 -27.78
N MET A 30 -15.05 14.09 -26.76
CA MET A 30 -14.72 14.51 -25.40
C MET A 30 -14.09 13.34 -24.65
N VAL A 31 -12.90 13.53 -24.11
CA VAL A 31 -12.22 12.57 -23.25
C VAL A 31 -12.32 13.07 -21.81
N ASN A 32 -12.79 12.22 -20.90
CA ASN A 32 -12.84 12.51 -19.46
C ASN A 32 -12.02 11.43 -18.72
N VAL A 33 -11.12 11.86 -17.85
CA VAL A 33 -10.22 10.96 -17.11
C VAL A 33 -10.22 11.35 -15.64
N LYS A 34 -10.40 10.36 -14.78
CA LYS A 34 -10.23 10.48 -13.33
C LYS A 34 -8.98 9.71 -12.90
N LEU A 35 -8.00 10.42 -12.37
CA LEU A 35 -6.77 9.86 -11.85
C LEU A 35 -6.74 9.95 -10.34
N ARG A 36 -6.42 8.85 -9.66
CA ARG A 36 -6.10 8.88 -8.23
C ARG A 36 -4.68 9.42 -8.09
N LEU A 37 -4.53 10.54 -7.41
CA LEU A 37 -3.23 11.10 -7.11
C LEU A 37 -2.58 10.32 -5.95
N PRO A 38 -1.26 10.07 -5.98
CA PRO A 38 -0.55 9.34 -4.93
C PRO A 38 -0.28 10.23 -3.70
N ALA A 39 -1.23 11.07 -3.31
CA ALA A 39 -1.18 11.94 -2.13
C ALA A 39 -1.71 11.20 -0.90
N VAL A 40 -0.97 10.16 -0.48
CA VAL A 40 -1.30 9.30 0.67
C VAL A 40 -0.56 9.76 1.93
N LEU A 41 -1.14 9.49 3.11
CA LEU A 41 -0.66 9.97 4.42
C LEU A 41 0.86 9.77 4.61
N ASN A 42 1.39 8.61 4.24
CA ASN A 42 2.81 8.29 4.42
C ASN A 42 3.78 9.12 3.57
N LYS A 43 3.31 9.89 2.57
CA LYS A 43 4.15 10.83 1.80
C LYS A 43 4.53 12.07 2.61
N PHE A 44 3.80 12.35 3.68
CA PHE A 44 4.02 13.50 4.57
C PHE A 44 4.69 13.10 5.89
N LEU A 45 5.15 11.85 5.99
CA LEU A 45 5.96 11.35 7.08
C LEU A 45 7.45 11.50 6.76
N GLN A 46 8.18 12.10 7.69
CA GLN A 46 9.63 12.08 7.73
C GLN A 46 10.08 11.05 8.79
N PRO A 47 10.84 10.02 8.40
CA PRO A 47 11.38 9.06 9.35
C PRO A 47 12.34 9.76 10.33
N ILE A 48 12.24 9.46 11.62
CA ILE A 48 13.14 9.99 12.65
C ILE A 48 13.43 8.89 13.67
N GLN A 49 14.66 8.80 14.15
CA GLN A 49 14.95 7.98 15.33
C GLN A 49 14.87 8.87 16.57
N VAL A 50 14.29 8.34 17.63
CA VAL A 50 14.24 9.01 18.93
C VAL A 50 14.99 8.16 19.96
N SER A 51 15.73 8.83 20.83
CA SER A 51 16.39 8.24 21.97
C SER A 51 15.38 7.89 23.08
N ALA A 52 15.82 7.12 24.08
CA ALA A 52 15.02 6.85 25.27
C ALA A 52 14.65 8.14 26.02
N GLU A 53 15.58 9.09 26.09
CA GLU A 53 15.41 10.37 26.75
C GLU A 53 14.34 11.24 26.07
N GLU A 54 14.14 11.09 24.76
CA GLU A 54 13.09 11.77 24.02
C GLU A 54 11.77 10.99 24.02
N PHE A 55 11.84 9.67 23.81
CA PHE A 55 10.66 8.82 23.67
C PHE A 55 9.83 8.77 24.95
N PHE A 56 10.42 8.41 26.09
CA PHE A 56 9.65 8.11 27.29
C PHE A 56 8.93 9.30 27.89
N PRO A 57 9.50 10.52 27.92
CA PRO A 57 8.76 11.70 28.37
C PRO A 57 7.56 12.00 27.48
N GLN A 58 7.73 11.96 26.15
CA GLN A 58 6.65 12.20 25.19
C GLN A 58 5.56 11.12 25.28
N TRP A 59 5.96 9.85 25.37
CA TRP A 59 5.04 8.73 25.50
C TRP A 59 4.18 8.80 26.79
N ARG A 60 4.73 9.38 27.85
CA ARG A 60 4.04 9.58 29.14
C ARG A 60 3.20 10.85 29.18
N SER A 61 3.61 11.92 28.50
CA SER A 61 2.85 13.17 28.43
C SER A 61 1.57 13.02 27.61
N LEU A 62 1.58 12.16 26.59
CA LEU A 62 0.40 11.78 25.84
C LEU A 62 -0.46 10.85 26.70
N SER A 63 -1.50 11.45 27.30
CA SER A 63 -2.57 10.72 27.98
C SER A 63 -3.32 9.82 26.99
N GLY A 64 -4.23 8.97 27.48
CA GLY A 64 -4.97 7.97 26.69
C GLY A 64 -5.77 8.55 25.50
N PRO A 65 -6.86 7.89 25.07
CA PRO A 65 -7.68 8.42 23.99
C PRO A 65 -8.10 9.88 24.25
N PRO A 66 -8.05 10.78 23.25
CA PRO A 66 -7.83 10.49 21.83
C PRO A 66 -6.36 10.59 21.34
N LEU A 67 -5.42 11.01 22.20
CA LEU A 67 -4.03 11.27 21.81
C LEU A 67 -3.15 10.03 21.80
N LYS A 68 -3.58 8.98 22.50
CA LYS A 68 -2.92 7.68 22.53
C LYS A 68 -3.95 6.57 22.39
N LEU A 69 -3.98 5.98 21.21
CA LEU A 69 -4.91 4.92 20.84
C LEU A 69 -4.22 3.57 20.88
N GLN A 70 -4.87 2.59 21.49
CA GLN A 70 -4.42 1.21 21.52
C GLN A 70 -5.46 0.31 20.84
N GLU A 71 -5.01 -0.51 19.91
CA GLU A 71 -5.84 -1.41 19.13
C GLU A 71 -5.25 -2.83 19.18
N VAL A 72 -6.10 -3.82 19.45
CA VAL A 72 -5.77 -5.22 19.21
C VAL A 72 -6.16 -5.56 17.78
N VAL A 73 -5.16 -5.71 16.92
CA VAL A 73 -5.34 -6.07 15.51
C VAL A 73 -5.41 -7.58 15.40
N LYS A 74 -6.58 -8.09 15.00
CA LYS A 74 -6.81 -9.52 14.71
C LYS A 74 -6.74 -9.75 13.20
N GLY A 75 -6.25 -10.93 12.78
CA GLY A 75 -6.09 -11.25 11.37
C GLY A 75 -4.93 -10.48 10.70
N ALA A 76 -3.94 -10.08 11.49
CA ALA A 76 -2.70 -9.54 10.94
C ALA A 76 -2.02 -10.61 10.09
N ARG A 77 -1.41 -10.19 8.97
CA ARG A 77 -0.60 -11.06 8.12
C ARG A 77 0.56 -11.61 8.96
N PRO A 78 0.69 -12.94 9.17
CA PRO A 78 1.79 -13.49 9.95
C PRO A 78 3.11 -13.16 9.26
N MET A 79 3.99 -12.43 9.96
CA MET A 79 5.30 -12.07 9.44
C MET A 79 6.35 -11.99 10.55
N PRO A 80 7.62 -12.30 10.28
CA PRO A 80 8.71 -12.07 11.23
C PRO A 80 8.87 -10.58 11.58
N LEU A 81 9.39 -10.29 12.78
CA LEU A 81 9.65 -8.91 13.22
C LEU A 81 10.49 -8.09 12.23
N PRO A 82 11.58 -8.62 11.65
CA PRO A 82 12.36 -7.87 10.66
C PRO A 82 11.56 -7.49 9.42
N GLU A 83 10.61 -8.36 9.00
CA GLU A 83 9.74 -8.06 7.87
C GLU A 83 8.75 -6.94 8.23
N MET A 84 8.19 -6.98 9.44
CA MET A 84 7.32 -5.92 9.94
C MET A 84 8.06 -4.58 10.07
N ALA A 85 9.30 -4.61 10.52
CA ALA A 85 10.18 -3.44 10.56
C ALA A 85 10.42 -2.86 9.15
N ASN A 86 10.68 -3.71 8.16
CA ASN A 86 10.82 -3.30 6.76
C ASN A 86 9.52 -2.70 6.20
N LEU A 87 8.37 -3.28 6.57
CA LEU A 87 7.05 -2.78 6.18
C LEU A 87 6.81 -1.37 6.72
N LEU A 88 7.05 -1.14 8.02
CA LEU A 88 6.97 0.19 8.63
C LEU A 88 7.93 1.19 7.95
N SER A 89 9.16 0.74 7.66
CA SER A 89 10.15 1.56 6.96
C SER A 89 9.69 1.98 5.57
N SER A 90 8.97 1.10 4.85
CA SER A 90 8.36 1.42 3.56
C SER A 90 7.30 2.52 3.63
N PHE A 91 6.70 2.71 4.82
CA PHE A 91 5.76 3.78 5.13
C PHE A 91 6.42 5.03 5.71
N ARG A 92 7.75 5.15 5.61
CA ARG A 92 8.51 6.26 6.20
C ARG A 92 8.41 6.33 7.73
N ILE A 93 8.15 5.20 8.39
CA ILE A 93 8.14 5.07 9.85
C ILE A 93 9.42 4.36 10.26
N MET A 94 10.23 4.99 11.10
CA MET A 94 11.56 4.52 11.46
C MET A 94 11.55 3.70 12.75
N ILE A 95 12.23 2.55 12.75
CA ILE A 95 12.40 1.74 13.96
C ILE A 95 13.38 2.40 14.92
N CYS A 96 13.00 2.43 16.20
CA CYS A 96 13.79 2.94 17.32
C CYS A 96 14.19 1.75 18.21
N PRO A 97 15.36 1.14 17.98
CA PRO A 97 15.79 -0.06 18.69
C PRO A 97 16.09 0.23 20.17
N GLY A 98 15.89 -0.78 21.03
CA GLY A 98 16.29 -0.71 22.44
C GLY A 98 15.37 0.09 23.36
N LEU A 99 14.24 0.59 22.87
CA LEU A 99 13.27 1.33 23.68
C LEU A 99 12.28 0.44 24.43
N ASP A 100 12.01 -0.76 23.94
CA ASP A 100 11.21 -1.75 24.66
C ASP A 100 12.12 -2.88 25.16
N PRO A 101 12.04 -3.28 26.44
CA PRO A 101 12.83 -4.40 26.96
C PRO A 101 12.43 -5.75 26.36
N ASN A 102 11.21 -5.90 25.83
CA ASN A 102 10.77 -7.13 25.19
C ASN A 102 11.25 -7.15 23.73
N PRO A 103 12.10 -8.13 23.33
CA PRO A 103 12.63 -8.21 21.96
C PRO A 103 11.57 -8.55 20.90
N ASN A 104 10.36 -8.95 21.32
CA ASN A 104 9.23 -9.22 20.42
C ASN A 104 8.35 -7.98 20.19
N ASN A 105 8.72 -6.84 20.77
CA ASN A 105 8.06 -5.57 20.54
C ASN A 105 8.87 -4.70 19.58
N LEU A 106 8.17 -3.89 18.79
CA LEU A 106 8.76 -2.86 17.95
C LEU A 106 8.35 -1.49 18.49
N VAL A 107 9.31 -0.60 18.60
CA VAL A 107 9.05 0.83 18.82
C VAL A 107 9.51 1.57 17.58
N ALA A 108 8.69 2.50 17.13
CA ALA A 108 8.96 3.26 15.91
C ALA A 108 8.46 4.70 16.04
N SER A 109 9.00 5.59 15.23
CA SER A 109 8.57 6.99 15.18
C SER A 109 8.72 7.61 13.79
N ALA A 110 8.00 8.71 13.61
CA ALA A 110 8.05 9.56 12.43
C ALA A 110 7.59 10.96 12.82
N THR A 111 8.00 11.96 12.05
CA THR A 111 7.43 13.30 12.12
C THR A 111 6.46 13.48 10.97
N PHE A 112 5.22 13.82 11.29
CA PHE A 112 4.18 14.11 10.32
C PHE A 112 4.12 15.61 10.04
N TYR A 113 3.98 16.00 8.76
CA TYR A 113 3.91 17.40 8.34
C TYR A 113 2.58 17.72 7.68
N SER A 114 1.86 18.70 8.24
CA SER A 114 0.72 19.35 7.58
C SER A 114 0.69 20.83 7.87
N GLU A 115 -0.18 21.55 7.17
CA GLU A 115 -0.44 22.95 7.50
C GLU A 115 -1.01 23.11 8.92
N SER A 116 -1.96 22.25 9.31
CA SER A 116 -2.62 22.33 10.61
C SER A 116 -1.74 21.92 11.79
N THR A 117 -0.95 20.85 11.65
CA THR A 117 -0.15 20.30 12.77
C THR A 117 1.29 20.78 12.76
N ARG A 118 1.76 21.43 11.68
CA ARG A 118 3.18 21.64 11.42
C ARG A 118 3.94 20.31 11.56
N ALA A 119 5.11 20.31 12.20
CA ALA A 119 5.85 19.10 12.53
C ALA A 119 5.24 18.44 13.78
N MET A 120 4.71 17.23 13.63
CA MET A 120 4.06 16.48 14.70
C MET A 120 4.72 15.12 14.91
N LEU A 121 5.26 14.88 16.10
CA LEU A 121 5.87 13.59 16.43
C LEU A 121 4.80 12.51 16.58
N CYS A 122 5.00 11.41 15.86
CA CYS A 122 4.20 10.20 15.94
C CYS A 122 5.03 9.10 16.59
N LEU A 123 4.48 8.47 17.62
CA LEU A 123 5.09 7.37 18.35
C LEU A 123 4.26 6.11 18.14
N VAL A 124 4.92 5.00 17.83
CA VAL A 124 4.28 3.71 17.57
C VAL A 124 4.94 2.65 18.44
N ARG A 125 4.12 1.82 19.08
CA ARG A 125 4.56 0.59 19.76
C ARG A 125 3.72 -0.57 19.24
N ILE A 126 4.38 -1.59 18.70
CA ILE A 126 3.74 -2.84 18.28
C ILE A 126 4.23 -3.95 19.19
N GLU A 127 3.29 -4.67 19.78
CA GLU A 127 3.55 -5.79 20.66
C GLU A 127 3.04 -7.06 19.97
N THR A 128 3.92 -8.03 19.78
CA THR A 128 3.62 -9.28 19.07
C THR A 128 3.79 -10.48 19.99
N ASP A 129 3.05 -11.54 19.72
CA ASP A 129 3.24 -12.84 20.36
C ASP A 129 4.00 -13.78 19.39
N PRO A 130 5.19 -14.29 19.76
CA PRO A 130 5.89 -15.27 18.96
C PRO A 130 5.12 -16.57 18.72
N ALA A 131 4.19 -16.93 19.62
CA ALA A 131 3.33 -18.10 19.52
C ALA A 131 2.12 -17.86 18.60
N ASP A 132 1.60 -16.64 18.55
CA ASP A 132 0.51 -16.24 17.66
C ASP A 132 0.78 -14.88 16.99
N ARG A 133 1.28 -14.93 15.75
CA ARG A 133 1.54 -13.73 14.94
C ARG A 133 0.34 -13.26 14.12
N THR A 134 -0.82 -13.90 14.26
CA THR A 134 -2.07 -13.45 13.60
C THR A 134 -2.75 -12.34 14.38
N GLN A 135 -2.29 -12.08 15.61
CA GLN A 135 -2.77 -11.01 16.47
C GLN A 135 -1.61 -10.17 16.97
N LEU A 136 -1.81 -8.86 17.04
CA LEU A 136 -0.84 -7.93 17.61
C LEU A 136 -1.55 -6.80 18.32
N ARG A 137 -0.87 -6.15 19.25
CA ARG A 137 -1.35 -4.92 19.89
C ARG A 137 -0.54 -3.75 19.37
N MET A 138 -1.21 -2.82 18.71
CA MET A 138 -0.60 -1.59 18.23
C MET A 138 -1.07 -0.43 19.10
N THR A 139 -0.13 0.36 19.61
CA THR A 139 -0.40 1.63 20.28
C THR A 139 0.21 2.75 19.45
N LEU A 140 -0.59 3.74 19.07
CA LEU A 140 -0.15 4.93 18.35
C LEU A 140 -0.45 6.17 19.19
N ALA A 141 0.52 7.09 19.25
CA ALA A 141 0.38 8.33 20.00
C ALA A 141 0.93 9.53 19.23
N SER A 142 0.20 10.65 19.24
CA SER A 142 0.69 11.94 18.76
C SER A 142 -0.03 13.09 19.47
N GLY A 143 0.47 14.32 19.31
CA GLY A 143 -0.16 15.51 19.89
C GLY A 143 -1.46 15.95 19.19
N ASP A 144 -1.88 15.27 18.11
CA ASP A 144 -3.12 15.56 17.39
C ASP A 144 -4.04 14.32 17.34
N PRO A 145 -5.31 14.44 17.77
CA PRO A 145 -6.22 13.28 17.83
C PRO A 145 -6.59 12.75 16.44
N THR A 146 -6.71 13.61 15.44
CA THR A 146 -7.07 13.22 14.06
C THR A 146 -5.94 12.41 13.45
N LEU A 147 -4.70 12.91 13.55
CA LEU A 147 -3.51 12.21 13.12
C LEU A 147 -3.35 10.88 13.84
N THR A 148 -3.57 10.87 15.16
CA THR A 148 -3.47 9.64 15.95
C THR A 148 -4.43 8.58 15.42
N PHE A 149 -5.67 8.96 15.11
CA PHE A 149 -6.65 8.04 14.52
C PHE A 149 -6.27 7.61 13.10
N GLU A 150 -6.00 8.56 12.21
CA GLU A 150 -5.75 8.30 10.78
C GLU A 150 -4.49 7.46 10.55
N LEU A 151 -3.39 7.76 11.24
CA LEU A 151 -2.16 6.98 11.10
C LEU A 151 -2.33 5.58 11.70
N LYS A 152 -3.08 5.44 12.79
CA LYS A 152 -3.36 4.13 13.41
C LYS A 152 -4.24 3.28 12.51
N GLU A 153 -5.24 3.85 11.83
CA GLU A 153 -6.03 3.13 10.83
C GLU A 153 -5.20 2.78 9.59
N PHE A 154 -4.38 3.72 9.10
CA PHE A 154 -3.47 3.47 7.98
C PHE A 154 -2.56 2.27 8.24
N ILE A 155 -1.82 2.25 9.37
CA ILE A 155 -0.92 1.13 9.68
C ILE A 155 -1.71 -0.17 9.84
N LYS A 156 -2.89 -0.12 10.49
CA LYS A 156 -3.76 -1.30 10.67
C LYS A 156 -4.14 -1.92 9.32
N GLU A 157 -4.58 -1.11 8.37
CA GLU A 157 -4.97 -1.55 7.02
C GLU A 157 -3.82 -2.21 6.25
N GLN A 158 -2.58 -1.80 6.50
CA GLN A 158 -1.39 -2.40 5.88
C GLN A 158 -0.94 -3.69 6.57
N LEU A 159 -1.29 -3.86 7.85
CA LEU A 159 -0.95 -5.05 8.64
C LEU A 159 -1.96 -6.19 8.44
N ILE A 160 -3.24 -5.86 8.24
CA ILE A 160 -4.25 -6.84 7.87
C ILE A 160 -4.14 -7.12 6.37
N SER A 161 -4.15 -8.39 5.98
CA SER A 161 -4.18 -8.75 4.56
C SER A 161 -5.45 -8.23 3.91
N ILE A 162 -5.36 -7.16 3.13
CA ILE A 162 -6.30 -6.91 2.03
C ILE A 162 -5.65 -7.57 0.82
N PRO A 163 -6.30 -8.53 0.14
CA PRO A 163 -5.91 -8.92 -1.20
C PRO A 163 -6.08 -7.68 -2.09
N THR A 164 -5.06 -6.83 -2.15
CA THR A 164 -4.91 -5.89 -3.25
C THR A 164 -4.74 -6.75 -4.47
N ALA A 165 -5.82 -6.91 -5.24
CA ALA A 165 -5.74 -7.49 -6.56
C ALA A 165 -4.66 -6.70 -7.31
N HIS A 166 -3.47 -7.28 -7.40
CA HIS A 166 -2.47 -6.86 -8.35
C HIS A 166 -3.15 -7.08 -9.69
N ARG A 167 -3.72 -6.03 -10.27
CA ARG A 167 -4.24 -6.09 -11.64
C ARG A 167 -2.99 -6.29 -12.50
N SER A 168 -2.66 -7.55 -12.76
CA SER A 168 -1.68 -7.89 -13.77
C SER A 168 -2.07 -7.13 -15.04
N PRO A 169 -1.13 -6.48 -15.74
CA PRO A 169 -1.44 -5.96 -17.07
C PRO A 169 -2.03 -7.12 -17.87
N ALA A 170 -3.21 -6.89 -18.45
CA ALA A 170 -3.95 -7.91 -19.17
C ALA A 170 -3.00 -8.63 -20.11
N SER A 171 -2.84 -9.95 -19.93
CA SER A 171 -2.21 -10.80 -20.93
C SER A 171 -2.95 -10.55 -22.22
N ALA A 172 -2.26 -10.01 -23.22
CA ALA A 172 -2.79 -9.89 -24.57
C ALA A 172 -3.35 -11.27 -24.98
N ALA A 173 -4.62 -11.30 -25.38
CA ALA A 173 -5.25 -12.50 -25.87
C ALA A 173 -4.42 -13.07 -27.04
N ALA A 174 -4.01 -14.32 -26.93
CA ALA A 174 -3.38 -15.02 -28.03
C ALA A 174 -4.37 -15.11 -29.22
N PRO A 175 -3.90 -14.98 -30.46
CA PRO A 175 -4.78 -15.10 -31.63
C PRO A 175 -5.37 -16.53 -31.71
N PRO A 176 -6.61 -16.67 -32.23
CA PRO A 176 -7.28 -17.96 -32.28
C PRO A 176 -6.52 -18.94 -33.18
N THR A 177 -6.29 -20.14 -32.67
CA THR A 177 -5.74 -21.28 -33.41
C THR A 177 -6.68 -21.68 -34.54
N ALA A 178 -6.15 -21.75 -35.76
CA ALA A 178 -6.88 -22.22 -36.94
C ALA A 178 -7.30 -23.69 -36.76
N GLN A 179 -8.56 -23.99 -37.05
CA GLN A 179 -9.09 -25.35 -37.10
C GLN A 179 -8.41 -26.16 -38.23
N PRO A 180 -8.08 -27.45 -38.03
CA PRO A 180 -7.56 -28.28 -39.10
C PRO A 180 -8.65 -28.64 -40.12
N SER A 181 -8.35 -28.46 -41.40
CA SER A 181 -9.17 -28.91 -42.53
C SER A 181 -9.31 -30.45 -42.55
N PRO A 182 -10.48 -31.00 -42.92
CA PRO A 182 -10.66 -32.45 -43.00
C PRO A 182 -9.85 -33.06 -44.14
N GLN A 183 -9.05 -34.10 -43.84
CA GLN A 183 -8.32 -34.89 -44.83
C GLN A 183 -9.26 -35.89 -45.51
N ILE A 184 -9.27 -35.88 -46.85
CA ILE A 184 -10.00 -36.82 -47.70
C ILE A 184 -9.14 -38.09 -47.85
N PRO A 185 -9.68 -39.31 -47.60
CA PRO A 185 -8.92 -40.55 -47.75
C PRO A 185 -8.62 -40.87 -49.22
N PRO A 186 -7.43 -41.40 -49.56
CA PRO A 186 -7.03 -41.68 -50.93
C PRO A 186 -7.51 -43.06 -51.32
N ASN A 187 -8.70 -43.16 -51.91
CA ASN A 187 -9.03 -44.34 -52.71
C ASN A 187 -10.07 -43.98 -53.77
N ASP A 188 -9.60 -43.32 -54.83
CA ASP A 188 -10.38 -43.10 -56.04
C ASP A 188 -9.63 -43.74 -57.23
N PRO A 189 -10.17 -44.79 -57.86
CA PRO A 189 -9.52 -45.51 -58.96
C PRO A 189 -9.36 -44.69 -60.26
N ALA A 190 -9.85 -43.46 -60.32
CA ALA A 190 -9.71 -42.57 -61.48
C ALA A 190 -8.29 -41.97 -61.67
N ALA A 191 -7.40 -42.05 -60.68
CA ALA A 191 -6.06 -41.47 -60.75
C ALA A 191 -5.03 -42.31 -61.54
N ILE A 192 -5.36 -43.53 -61.95
CA ILE A 192 -4.41 -44.46 -62.60
C ILE A 192 -4.30 -44.20 -64.13
N LEU A 193 -5.21 -43.41 -64.72
CA LEU A 193 -5.18 -43.10 -66.16
C LEU A 193 -4.39 -41.83 -66.52
N ALA A 194 -3.93 -41.05 -65.54
CA ALA A 194 -3.21 -39.80 -65.77
C ALA A 194 -1.67 -39.95 -65.78
N SER A 195 -1.11 -41.12 -65.45
CA SER A 195 0.36 -41.32 -65.41
C SER A 195 0.94 -42.04 -66.64
N LEU A 196 0.15 -42.24 -67.70
CA LEU A 196 0.57 -42.96 -68.91
C LEU A 196 0.59 -42.13 -70.20
N LEU A 197 0.42 -40.80 -70.14
CA LEU A 197 0.43 -39.94 -71.34
C LEU A 197 1.13 -38.57 -71.21
N SER A 198 2.03 -38.33 -70.26
CA SER A 198 2.94 -37.16 -70.31
C SER A 198 4.11 -37.27 -69.35
#